data_AF-A0A8T0E4K6-F1
#
_entry.id   AF-A0A8T0E4K6-F1
#
_cell.length_a   1.000
_cell.length_b   1.000
_cell.length_c   1.000
_cell.angle_alpha   90.00
_cell.angle_beta   90.00
_cell.angle_gamma   90.00
#
_symmetry.space_group_name_H-M   'P 1'
#
loop_
_entity.id
_entity.type
_entity.pdbx_description
1 polymer ?
#
loop_
_entity_poly.entity_id
_entity_poly.type
_entity_poly.pdbx_seq_one_letter_code
_entity_poly.pdbx_strand_id
1 'polypeptide(L)'
;MDYPDTGSSRAGVLNPVLALCAPVTCVDKKCSSQDVSSGDLVRELLQDTDLGEKQRCAAGKLVKELQDLFSGTSEDFGRTQLVKHRIDTGEHPPIRVSSH
;
A
#
# COMPACT_ATOMS: atom_id res chain seq x y z
N MET A 1 -58.10 24.58 16.55
CA MET A 1 -57.31 24.47 15.30
C MET A 1 -56.71 23.08 15.31
N ASP A 2 -57.37 22.21 14.55
CA ASP A 2 -57.07 20.79 14.33
C ASP A 2 -55.62 20.51 13.92
N TYR A 3 -55.08 19.37 14.38
CA TYR A 3 -54.77 18.22 13.52
C TYR A 3 -54.70 16.93 14.37
N PRO A 4 -55.32 15.82 13.93
CA PRO A 4 -55.31 14.54 14.64
C PRO A 4 -54.15 13.60 14.23
N ASP A 5 -54.01 12.59 15.08
CA ASP A 5 -53.29 11.31 15.03
C ASP A 5 -52.92 10.73 13.65
N THR A 6 -51.73 10.12 13.53
CA THR A 6 -51.52 8.72 13.11
C THR A 6 -50.04 8.45 12.79
N GLY A 7 -49.41 7.54 13.54
CA GLY A 7 -48.06 7.09 13.22
C GLY A 7 -47.37 6.26 14.29
N SER A 8 -48.02 5.21 14.76
CA SER A 8 -47.35 4.14 15.49
C SER A 8 -46.30 3.50 14.57
N SER A 9 -45.03 3.88 14.75
CA SER A 9 -43.91 3.11 14.20
C SER A 9 -42.89 2.94 15.31
N ARG A 10 -42.91 1.73 15.89
CA ARG A 10 -41.95 1.25 16.89
C ARG A 10 -40.56 1.71 16.46
N ALA A 11 -39.90 2.49 17.31
CA ALA A 11 -38.50 2.85 17.15
C ALA A 11 -37.68 1.56 17.07
N GLY A 12 -37.47 1.06 15.84
CA GLY A 12 -36.43 0.11 15.55
C GLY A 12 -35.13 0.81 15.87
N VAL A 13 -34.44 0.32 16.89
CA VAL A 13 -33.08 0.76 17.21
C VAL A 13 -32.26 0.50 15.95
N LEU A 14 -32.01 1.55 15.16
CA LEU A 14 -31.00 1.51 14.11
C LEU A 14 -29.67 1.47 14.84
N ASN A 15 -29.13 0.27 15.07
CA ASN A 15 -27.73 0.12 15.45
C ASN A 15 -26.91 0.33 14.17
N PRO A 16 -26.24 1.49 13.98
CA PRO A 16 -25.33 1.63 12.86
C PRO A 16 -24.20 0.60 13.03
N VAL A 17 -24.04 -0.27 12.04
CA VAL A 17 -22.91 -1.21 11.98
C VAL A 17 -21.66 -0.39 11.66
N LEU A 18 -20.91 -0.02 12.69
CA LEU A 18 -19.66 0.71 12.55
C LEU A 18 -18.51 -0.31 12.49
N ALA A 19 -17.96 -0.52 11.28
CA ALA A 19 -16.71 -1.25 11.13
C ALA A 19 -15.56 -0.36 11.62
N LEU A 20 -14.98 -0.67 12.78
CA LEU A 20 -13.86 0.05 13.35
C LEU A 20 -12.55 -0.66 12.95
N CYS A 21 -11.70 0.04 12.20
CA CYS A 21 -10.36 -0.43 11.85
C CYS A 21 -9.34 0.25 12.77
N ALA A 22 -8.76 -0.49 13.71
CA ALA A 22 -7.61 0.01 14.48
C ALA A 22 -6.34 -0.05 13.60
N PRO A 23 -5.52 1.01 13.57
CA PRO A 23 -4.25 1.00 12.86
C PRO A 23 -3.26 0.05 13.56
N VAL A 24 -2.66 -0.87 12.82
CA VAL A 24 -1.58 -1.72 13.33
C VAL A 24 -0.25 -0.98 13.15
N THR A 25 0.46 -0.77 14.25
CA THR A 25 1.83 -0.25 14.25
C THR A 25 2.74 -1.26 13.56
N CYS A 26 3.61 -0.75 12.68
CA CYS A 26 4.48 -1.49 11.77
C CYS A 26 5.02 -2.81 12.35
N VAL A 27 4.92 -3.88 11.56
CA VAL A 27 5.71 -5.09 11.80
C VAL A 27 7.14 -4.75 11.42
N ASP A 28 8.06 -4.76 12.38
CA ASP A 28 9.48 -4.52 12.17
C ASP A 28 10.03 -5.55 11.17
N LYS A 29 9.98 -5.21 9.87
CA LYS A 29 10.80 -5.90 8.89
C LYS A 29 12.22 -5.51 9.21
N LYS A 30 13.01 -6.46 9.71
CA LYS A 30 14.45 -6.30 9.82
C LYS A 30 14.99 -6.09 8.41
N CYS A 31 15.17 -4.83 8.02
CA CYS A 31 15.77 -4.46 6.76
C CYS A 31 17.29 -4.62 6.95
N SER A 32 17.88 -5.61 6.29
CA SER A 32 19.32 -5.56 6.05
C SER A 32 19.51 -4.58 4.90
N SER A 33 19.60 -3.29 5.22
CA SER A 33 19.91 -2.25 4.25
C SER A 33 21.34 -2.51 3.75
N GLN A 34 21.47 -3.30 2.68
CA GLN A 34 22.68 -3.30 1.88
C GLN A 34 22.60 -2.05 1.04
N ASP A 35 23.25 -0.99 1.50
CA ASP A 35 23.43 0.24 0.73
C ASP A 35 24.14 -0.13 -0.58
N VAL A 36 23.39 -0.21 -1.68
CA VAL A 36 24.01 -0.37 -2.99
C VAL A 36 24.76 0.91 -3.33
N SER A 37 26.05 0.78 -3.59
CA SER A 37 26.85 1.89 -4.07
C SER A 37 26.38 2.28 -5.48
N SER A 38 26.42 3.56 -5.84
CA SER A 38 26.09 4.04 -7.19
C SER A 38 26.87 3.31 -8.29
N GLY A 39 28.07 2.78 -7.98
CA GLY A 39 28.86 1.97 -8.90
C GLY A 39 28.29 0.59 -9.15
N ASP A 40 27.61 0.00 -8.17
CA ASP A 40 26.97 -1.31 -8.29
C ASP A 40 25.67 -1.20 -9.10
N LEU A 41 24.88 -0.12 -8.90
CA LEU A 41 23.67 0.16 -9.68
C LEU A 41 23.95 0.31 -11.18
N VAL A 42 24.97 1.09 -11.55
CA VAL A 42 25.35 1.28 -12.96
C VAL A 42 25.79 -0.04 -13.60
N ARG A 43 26.50 -0.88 -12.84
CA ARG A 43 26.92 -2.20 -13.32
C ARG A 43 25.71 -3.12 -13.50
N GLU A 44 24.85 -3.20 -12.50
CA GLU A 44 23.67 -4.08 -12.48
C GLU A 44 22.67 -3.72 -13.60
N LEU A 45 22.33 -2.44 -13.76
CA LEU A 45 21.38 -2.00 -14.78
C LEU A 45 21.90 -2.14 -16.21
N LEU A 46 23.21 -2.02 -16.42
CA LEU A 46 23.81 -2.03 -17.76
C LEU A 46 24.49 -3.36 -18.13
N GLN A 47 24.58 -4.33 -17.22
CA GLN A 47 25.35 -5.57 -17.44
C GLN A 47 24.95 -6.31 -18.72
N ASP A 48 23.65 -6.48 -18.94
CA ASP A 48 23.09 -7.30 -20.02
C ASP A 48 22.57 -6.48 -21.21
N THR A 49 22.92 -5.19 -21.29
CA THR A 49 22.53 -4.34 -22.44
C THR A 49 23.62 -4.29 -23.51
N ASP A 50 23.21 -4.50 -24.76
CA ASP A 50 24.07 -4.39 -25.95
C ASP A 50 24.24 -2.92 -26.37
N LEU A 51 25.07 -2.20 -25.60
CA LEU A 51 25.41 -0.80 -25.84
C LEU A 51 26.89 -0.67 -26.19
N GLY A 52 27.19 0.09 -27.24
CA GLY A 52 28.57 0.50 -27.53
C GLY A 52 29.14 1.42 -26.45
N GLU A 53 30.47 1.56 -26.38
CA GLU A 53 31.17 2.29 -25.30
C GLU A 53 30.62 3.72 -25.06
N LYS A 54 30.37 4.47 -26.14
CA LYS A 54 29.86 5.85 -26.04
C LYS A 54 28.45 5.89 -25.42
N GLN A 55 27.58 4.96 -25.83
CA GLN A 55 26.23 4.85 -25.27
C GLN A 55 26.28 4.37 -23.82
N ARG A 56 27.13 3.40 -23.51
CA ARG A 56 27.32 2.87 -22.15
C ARG A 56 27.80 3.97 -21.19
N CYS A 57 28.71 4.83 -21.66
CA CYS A 57 29.18 5.99 -20.88
C CYS A 57 28.07 7.03 -20.65
N ALA A 58 27.28 7.34 -21.69
CA ALA A 58 26.14 8.26 -21.57
C ALA A 58 25.06 7.70 -20.63
N ALA A 59 24.73 6.41 -20.76
CA ALA A 59 23.79 5.71 -19.90
C ALA A 59 24.29 5.67 -18.44
N GLY A 60 25.57 5.39 -18.22
CA GLY A 60 26.14 5.39 -16.87
C GLY A 60 26.09 6.75 -16.18
N LYS A 61 26.29 7.85 -16.93
CA LYS A 61 26.10 9.21 -16.39
C LYS A 61 24.65 9.47 -16.03
N LEU A 62 23.71 9.09 -16.90
CA LEU A 62 22.27 9.26 -16.65
C LEU A 62 21.81 8.47 -15.42
N VAL A 63 22.24 7.21 -15.30
CA VAL A 63 21.92 6.36 -14.13
C VAL A 63 22.47 6.98 -12.84
N LYS A 64 23.67 7.57 -12.89
CA LYS A 64 24.25 8.26 -11.73
C LYS A 64 23.53 9.57 -11.39
N GLU A 65 23.08 10.32 -12.40
CA GLU A 65 22.30 11.55 -12.21
C GLU A 65 20.91 11.29 -11.63
N LEU A 66 20.30 10.17 -12.00
CA LEU A 66 18.98 9.74 -11.54
C LEU A 66 19.05 8.69 -10.41
N GLN A 67 20.20 8.55 -9.74
CA GLN A 67 20.43 7.50 -8.75
C GLN A 67 19.42 7.54 -7.58
N ASP A 68 18.88 8.71 -7.28
CA ASP A 68 17.88 8.97 -6.24
C ASP A 68 16.47 8.52 -6.64
N LEU A 69 16.22 8.33 -7.95
CA LEU A 69 14.97 7.79 -8.46
C LEU A 69 14.95 6.27 -8.49
N PHE A 70 16.12 5.63 -8.47
CA PHE A 70 16.22 4.18 -8.44
C PHE A 70 16.11 3.68 -7.01
N SER A 71 15.26 2.68 -6.82
CA SER A 71 15.20 1.91 -5.59
C SER A 71 16.48 1.09 -5.45
N GLY A 72 17.40 1.55 -4.62
CA GLY A 72 18.68 0.88 -4.39
C GLY A 72 18.59 -0.23 -3.35
N THR A 73 17.56 -0.19 -2.51
CA THR A 73 17.38 -1.18 -1.44
C THR A 73 15.99 -1.79 -1.48
N SER A 74 15.82 -2.96 -0.87
CA SER A 74 14.49 -3.52 -0.59
C SER A 74 13.59 -2.59 0.24
N GLU A 75 14.18 -1.57 0.87
CA GLU A 75 13.52 -0.52 1.64
C GLU A 75 12.85 0.54 0.74
N ASP A 76 13.41 0.80 -0.44
CA ASP A 76 12.85 1.75 -1.40
C ASP A 76 11.57 1.23 -2.08
N PHE A 77 11.38 -0.10 -2.13
CA PHE A 77 10.09 -0.73 -2.45
C PHE A 77 9.05 -0.57 -1.32
N GLY A 78 9.43 0.06 -0.19
CA GLY A 78 8.77 0.03 1.10
C GLY A 78 7.60 0.99 1.32
N ARG A 79 6.99 1.56 0.28
CA ARG A 79 5.74 2.33 0.47
C ARG A 79 4.46 1.50 0.41
N THR A 80 4.52 0.23 0.00
CA THR A 80 3.41 -0.68 0.27
C THR A 80 3.53 -1.19 1.70
N GLN A 81 3.07 -0.38 2.65
CA GLN A 81 2.89 -0.85 4.03
C GLN A 81 1.90 -2.00 3.99
N LEU A 82 2.36 -3.22 4.26
CA LEU A 82 1.47 -4.35 4.50
C LEU A 82 0.88 -4.18 5.90
N VAL A 83 -0.18 -3.38 5.98
CA VAL A 83 -0.90 -3.18 7.23
C VAL A 83 -1.89 -4.33 7.40
N LYS A 84 -1.74 -5.10 8.47
CA LYS A 84 -2.72 -6.12 8.82
C LYS A 84 -3.90 -5.44 9.49
N HIS A 85 -4.97 -5.18 8.75
CA HIS A 85 -6.21 -4.68 9.35
C HIS A 85 -7.05 -5.83 9.90
N ARG A 86 -7.58 -5.67 11.12
CA ARG A 86 -8.64 -6.53 11.65
C ARG A 86 -9.94 -5.78 11.50
N ILE A 87 -10.86 -6.34 10.71
CA ILE A 87 -12.23 -5.85 10.60
C ILE A 87 -13.03 -6.54 11.72
N ASP A 88 -13.52 -5.76 12.68
CA ASP A 88 -14.44 -6.26 13.69
C ASP A 88 -15.88 -6.19 13.15
N THR A 89 -16.49 -7.35 12.93
CA THR A 89 -17.88 -7.48 12.50
C THR A 89 -18.83 -7.77 13.67
N GLY A 90 -18.32 -7.79 14.92
CA GLY A 90 -19.05 -8.27 16.08
C GLY A 90 -19.51 -9.73 15.93
N GLU A 91 -20.56 -10.11 16.67
CA GLU A 91 -21.17 -11.46 16.63
C GLU A 91 -22.06 -11.70 15.39
N HIS A 92 -21.97 -10.86 14.36
CA HIS A 92 -22.86 -10.96 13.20
C HIS A 92 -22.45 -12.13 12.28
N PRO A 93 -23.39 -13.01 11.89
CA PRO A 93 -23.10 -14.10 10.96
C PRO A 93 -22.75 -13.57 9.55
N PRO A 94 -21.91 -14.28 8.77
CA PRO A 94 -21.58 -13.87 7.40
C PRO A 94 -22.82 -13.77 6.49
N ILE A 95 -22.92 -12.66 5.75
CA ILE A 95 -23.99 -12.45 4.76
C ILE A 95 -23.49 -12.87 3.38
N ARG A 96 -24.20 -13.79 2.71
CA ARG A 96 -23.99 -14.05 1.28
C ARG A 96 -24.87 -13.14 0.45
N VAL A 97 -24.28 -12.42 -0.50
CA VAL A 97 -25.00 -11.65 -1.52
C VAL A 97 -24.91 -12.43 -2.83
N SER A 98 -26.04 -12.89 -3.37
CA SER A 98 -26.09 -13.52 -4.70
C SER A 98 -26.27 -12.46 -5.77
N SER A 99 -25.47 -12.53 -6.84
CA SER A 99 -25.67 -11.76 -8.05
C SER A 99 -27.04 -12.09 -8.66
N HIS A 100 -27.78 -11.07 -9.10
CA HIS A 100 -29.01 -11.24 -9.89
C HIS A 100 -28.71 -11.65 -11.33
#